data_AF-A0A257H1V3-F1
#
_entry.id   AF-A0A257H1V3-F1
#
_cell.length_a   1.000
_cell.length_b   1.000
_cell.length_c   1.000
_cell.angle_alpha   90.00
_cell.angle_beta   90.00
_cell.angle_gamma   90.00
#
_symmetry.space_group_name_H-M   'P 1'
#
loop_
_entity.id
_entity.type
_entity.pdbx_description
1 polymer ?
#
loop_
_entity_poly.entity_id
_entity_poly.type
_entity_poly.pdbx_seq_one_letter_code
_entity_poly.pdbx_strand_id
1 'polypeptide(L)'
;MTASETALSLPPLAASGARQLLLVGAGRAHRQLLAWLAEHPLTPVQISLITPHSTQWYPARLPAFVAGRVGADDCQMTLEALVQRSGVHWLQSPVRALDASRRTLTLDDGRTRTFDWISLNSEAQHDRDLLEQSLPGSREHALFVSPLYAFGKLWPQVCGLAEKRALRFTVVGAGATGTELALALQSRFADHSVTLLTDASPPCPAYSLAVQARVMHTLKQRGVTVLQDTALEISADTVQLACGAALASDVTLVATPTRAPHWAHTSGLALCAEGLIAIDNHFRSTSHPWVFAVGDIARRQPAAPRARDASASKRAGLELAERLKAVVEGQSLPQGRPAPSPRSWTLLDLGQGQAIASRGGWTLHGRWVGAIKTWLDNREIARVNAGLTVSR
;
A
#
# COMPACT_ATOMS: atom_id res chain seq x y z
N MET A 1 -39.19 -11.41 -20.65
CA MET A 1 -38.51 -10.10 -20.58
C MET A 1 -37.03 -10.34 -20.35
N THR A 2 -36.29 -10.40 -21.45
CA THR A 2 -34.85 -10.65 -21.51
C THR A 2 -34.11 -9.32 -21.42
N ALA A 3 -33.34 -9.10 -20.35
CA ALA A 3 -32.38 -8.00 -20.28
C ALA A 3 -31.03 -8.51 -20.79
N SER A 4 -30.58 -7.89 -21.88
CA SER A 4 -29.37 -8.21 -22.63
C SER A 4 -28.12 -7.82 -21.82
N GLU A 5 -27.24 -8.80 -21.56
CA GLU A 5 -25.86 -8.57 -21.15
C GLU A 5 -25.09 -8.00 -22.34
N THR A 6 -24.81 -6.70 -22.30
CA THR A 6 -23.96 -6.04 -23.29
C THR A 6 -22.50 -6.37 -22.96
N ALA A 7 -21.99 -7.46 -23.54
CA ALA A 7 -20.57 -7.75 -23.56
C ALA A 7 -19.83 -6.57 -24.22
N LEU A 8 -19.07 -5.81 -23.44
CA LEU A 8 -18.19 -4.75 -23.90
C LEU A 8 -17.16 -5.35 -24.87
N SER A 9 -17.31 -5.06 -26.16
CA SER A 9 -16.39 -5.51 -27.20
C SER A 9 -15.03 -4.85 -27.01
N LEU A 10 -14.03 -5.67 -26.64
CA LEU A 10 -12.62 -5.29 -26.60
C LEU A 10 -12.15 -4.93 -28.03
N PRO A 11 -11.24 -3.95 -28.19
CA PRO A 11 -10.63 -3.69 -29.48
C PRO A 11 -9.89 -4.95 -29.99
N PRO A 12 -9.86 -5.19 -31.31
CA PRO A 12 -9.24 -6.39 -31.86
C PRO A 12 -7.76 -6.45 -31.51
N LEU A 13 -7.30 -7.62 -31.05
CA LEU A 13 -5.89 -7.97 -31.01
C LEU A 13 -5.35 -7.95 -32.45
N ALA A 14 -4.58 -6.93 -32.80
CA ALA A 14 -3.94 -6.84 -34.12
C ALA A 14 -2.42 -6.75 -34.05
N ALA A 15 -1.83 -7.54 -34.95
CA ALA A 15 -0.46 -7.63 -35.46
C ALA A 15 0.66 -8.07 -34.49
N SER A 16 1.25 -9.23 -34.79
CA SER A 16 2.62 -9.57 -34.37
C SER A 16 3.57 -8.47 -34.81
N GLY A 17 4.09 -7.69 -33.87
CA GLY A 17 5.02 -6.58 -34.14
C GLY A 17 4.87 -5.37 -33.21
N ALA A 18 3.73 -5.20 -32.52
CA ALA A 18 3.56 -4.13 -31.54
C ALA A 18 4.32 -4.46 -30.24
N ARG A 19 5.21 -3.55 -29.82
CA ARG A 19 5.95 -3.68 -28.55
C ARG A 19 4.99 -3.65 -27.36
N GLN A 20 5.31 -4.40 -26.31
CA GLN A 20 4.45 -4.65 -25.15
C GLN A 20 4.97 -3.95 -23.89
N LEU A 21 4.12 -3.15 -23.25
CA LEU A 21 4.34 -2.59 -21.92
C LEU A 21 3.31 -3.16 -20.93
N LEU A 22 3.78 -3.88 -19.92
CA LEU A 22 2.92 -4.38 -18.84
C LEU A 22 2.98 -3.45 -17.63
N LEU A 23 1.81 -3.09 -17.09
CA LEU A 23 1.68 -2.37 -15.82
C LEU A 23 1.12 -3.33 -14.77
N VAL A 24 1.94 -3.76 -13.80
CA VAL A 24 1.51 -4.67 -12.74
C VAL A 24 1.09 -3.90 -11.50
N GLY A 25 -0.16 -4.11 -11.09
CA GLY A 25 -0.80 -3.40 -9.98
C GLY A 25 -1.27 -2.00 -10.38
N ALA A 26 -2.26 -1.48 -9.66
CA ALA A 26 -2.75 -0.12 -9.84
C ALA A 26 -2.51 0.73 -8.59
N GLY A 27 -1.31 0.66 -8.01
CA GLY A 27 -0.91 1.55 -6.93
C GLY A 27 -0.97 3.04 -7.32
N ARG A 28 -0.73 3.93 -6.36
CA ARG A 28 -0.89 5.39 -6.54
C ARG A 28 -0.15 5.94 -7.76
N ALA A 29 1.07 5.46 -8.04
CA ALA A 29 1.87 5.94 -9.15
C ALA A 29 1.33 5.43 -10.49
N HIS A 30 0.91 4.16 -10.58
CA HIS A 30 0.26 3.64 -11.78
C HIS A 30 -1.10 4.28 -12.06
N ARG A 31 -1.91 4.61 -11.05
CA ARG A 31 -3.16 5.36 -11.29
C ARG A 31 -2.89 6.73 -11.91
N GLN A 32 -1.86 7.42 -11.43
CA GLN A 32 -1.42 8.68 -12.04
C GLN A 32 -0.90 8.47 -13.47
N LEU A 33 -0.16 7.40 -13.73
CA LEU A 33 0.28 7.02 -15.07
C LEU A 33 -0.90 6.73 -16.00
N LEU A 34 -1.93 6.00 -15.56
CA LEU A 34 -3.12 5.71 -16.36
C LEU A 34 -3.87 6.98 -16.76
N ALA A 35 -4.02 7.92 -15.84
CA ALA A 35 -4.61 9.22 -16.16
C ALA A 35 -3.75 10.03 -17.13
N TRP A 36 -2.43 9.99 -16.97
CA TRP A 36 -1.51 10.62 -17.92
C TRP A 36 -1.62 10.00 -19.32
N LEU A 37 -1.75 8.67 -19.42
CA LEU A 37 -1.94 7.93 -20.68
C LEU A 37 -3.27 8.27 -21.36
N ALA A 38 -4.31 8.62 -20.61
CA ALA A 38 -5.58 9.09 -21.18
C ALA A 38 -5.42 10.40 -21.97
N GLU A 39 -4.43 11.22 -21.63
CA GLU A 39 -4.11 12.47 -22.31
C GLU A 39 -2.96 12.31 -23.32
N HIS A 40 -2.11 11.30 -23.13
CA HIS A 40 -0.88 11.07 -23.91
C HIS A 40 -0.75 9.59 -24.32
N PRO A 41 -1.56 9.10 -25.28
CA PRO A 41 -1.46 7.72 -25.75
C PRO A 41 -0.07 7.40 -26.30
N LEU A 42 0.50 6.25 -25.93
CA LEU A 42 1.80 5.80 -26.40
C LEU A 42 1.64 4.81 -27.57
N THR A 43 1.60 5.30 -28.80
CA THR A 43 1.54 4.47 -30.01
C THR A 43 2.93 4.24 -30.60
N PRO A 44 3.24 3.07 -31.19
CA PRO A 44 2.37 1.90 -31.41
C PRO A 44 2.48 0.82 -30.30
N VAL A 45 2.74 1.21 -29.04
CA VAL A 45 2.93 0.25 -27.93
C VAL A 45 1.59 -0.25 -27.42
N GLN A 46 1.47 -1.56 -27.23
CA GLN A 46 0.34 -2.16 -26.53
C GLN A 46 0.61 -2.12 -25.03
N ILE A 47 -0.30 -1.48 -24.28
CA ILE A 47 -0.22 -1.35 -22.84
C ILE A 47 -1.27 -2.23 -22.19
N SER A 48 -0.85 -3.12 -21.28
CA SER A 48 -1.76 -3.94 -20.48
C SER A 48 -1.60 -3.66 -18.98
N LEU A 49 -2.70 -3.29 -18.31
CA LEU A 49 -2.79 -3.25 -16.85
C LEU A 49 -3.12 -4.65 -16.31
N ILE A 50 -2.38 -5.12 -15.31
CA ILE A 50 -2.56 -6.41 -14.67
C ILE A 50 -2.87 -6.19 -13.19
N THR A 51 -4.13 -6.39 -12.80
CA THR A 51 -4.55 -6.30 -11.40
C THR A 51 -5.83 -7.11 -11.20
N PRO A 52 -5.93 -7.95 -10.14
CA PRO A 52 -7.01 -8.93 -10.01
C PRO A 52 -8.38 -8.33 -9.68
N HIS A 53 -8.43 -7.14 -9.10
CA HIS A 53 -9.65 -6.56 -8.56
C HIS A 53 -9.99 -5.27 -9.27
N SER A 54 -11.27 -5.08 -9.54
CA SER A 54 -11.78 -3.83 -10.08
C SER A 54 -11.82 -2.70 -9.05
N THR A 55 -12.00 -3.08 -7.80
CA THR A 55 -11.90 -2.21 -6.64
C THR A 55 -10.56 -2.40 -5.93
N GLN A 56 -9.98 -1.30 -5.45
CA GLN A 56 -8.80 -1.32 -4.60
C GLN A 56 -9.05 -0.60 -3.29
N TRP A 57 -8.56 -1.17 -2.20
CA TRP A 57 -8.57 -0.51 -0.91
C TRP A 57 -7.71 0.75 -0.94
N TYR A 58 -8.21 1.82 -0.32
CA TYR A 58 -7.51 3.07 -0.09
C TYR A 58 -6.93 3.07 1.33
N PRO A 59 -5.61 2.81 1.50
CA PRO A 59 -5.03 2.48 2.81
C PRO A 59 -5.22 3.55 3.88
N ALA A 60 -5.24 4.83 3.50
CA ALA A 60 -5.38 5.94 4.45
C ALA A 60 -6.75 6.02 5.13
N ARG A 61 -7.74 5.22 4.68
CA ARG A 61 -9.06 5.08 5.30
C ARG A 61 -9.17 3.88 6.23
N LEU A 62 -8.17 3.01 6.26
CA LEU A 62 -8.14 1.84 7.13
C LEU A 62 -8.38 2.20 8.61
N PRO A 63 -7.77 3.26 9.20
CA PRO A 63 -8.03 3.61 10.60
C PRO A 63 -9.49 4.02 10.85
N ALA A 64 -10.13 4.68 9.89
CA ALA A 64 -11.54 5.06 10.00
C ALA A 64 -12.47 3.84 9.91
N PHE A 65 -12.16 2.87 9.04
CA PHE A 65 -12.88 1.60 8.93
C PHE A 65 -12.76 0.76 10.20
N VAL A 66 -11.54 0.62 10.72
CA VAL A 66 -11.28 -0.10 11.98
C VAL A 66 -12.00 0.56 13.14
N ALA A 67 -11.99 1.90 13.21
CA ALA A 67 -12.73 2.66 14.20
C ALA A 67 -14.26 2.64 14.03
N GLY A 68 -14.80 1.99 12.98
CA GLY A 68 -16.24 1.92 12.72
C GLY A 68 -16.87 3.22 12.26
N ARG A 69 -16.07 4.20 11.79
CA ARG A 69 -16.57 5.49 11.31
C ARG A 69 -17.08 5.44 9.87
N VAL A 70 -16.65 4.45 9.10
CA VAL A 70 -16.96 4.27 7.68
C VAL A 70 -17.06 2.79 7.35
N GLY A 71 -17.80 2.43 6.30
CA GLY A 71 -17.94 1.07 5.82
C GLY A 71 -16.77 0.61 4.96
N ALA A 72 -16.79 -0.66 4.53
CA ALA A 72 -15.79 -1.20 3.60
C ALA A 72 -15.86 -0.51 2.22
N ASP A 73 -17.07 -0.18 1.75
CA ASP A 73 -17.29 0.46 0.45
C ASP A 73 -16.72 1.89 0.41
N ASP A 74 -16.81 2.62 1.53
CA ASP A 74 -16.21 3.95 1.71
C ASP A 74 -14.66 3.95 1.70
N CYS A 75 -14.06 2.76 1.68
CA CYS A 75 -12.62 2.56 1.69
C CYS A 75 -12.10 2.03 0.35
N GLN A 76 -12.94 1.91 -0.66
CA GLN A 76 -12.57 1.35 -1.95
C GLN A 76 -12.56 2.42 -3.06
N MET A 77 -11.69 2.21 -4.05
CA MET A 77 -11.61 2.97 -5.29
C MET A 77 -11.88 2.04 -6.47
N THR A 78 -12.67 2.50 -7.43
CA THR A 78 -12.98 1.79 -8.68
C THR A 78 -12.02 2.20 -9.79
N LEU A 79 -11.47 1.23 -10.52
CA LEU A 79 -10.48 1.47 -11.58
C LEU A 79 -11.10 1.65 -12.97
N GLU A 80 -12.36 1.25 -13.15
CA GLU A 80 -13.05 1.11 -14.43
C GLU A 80 -12.97 2.39 -15.27
N ALA A 81 -13.43 3.51 -14.71
CA ALA A 81 -13.43 4.79 -15.41
C ALA A 81 -12.02 5.25 -15.80
N LEU A 82 -11.02 4.97 -14.95
CA LEU A 82 -9.63 5.33 -15.20
C LEU A 82 -9.02 4.47 -16.32
N VAL A 83 -9.26 3.17 -16.28
CA VAL A 83 -8.80 2.22 -17.30
C VAL A 83 -9.44 2.54 -18.65
N GLN A 84 -10.75 2.73 -18.70
CA GLN A 84 -11.48 3.08 -19.92
C GLN A 84 -10.93 4.34 -20.57
N ARG A 85 -10.70 5.40 -19.79
CA ARG A 85 -10.14 6.66 -20.30
C ARG A 85 -8.71 6.51 -20.82
N SER A 86 -7.89 5.67 -20.17
CA SER A 86 -6.50 5.45 -20.55
C SER A 86 -6.34 4.63 -21.84
N GLY A 87 -7.38 3.92 -22.28
CA GLY A 87 -7.34 3.05 -23.46
C GLY A 87 -6.47 1.80 -23.31
N VAL A 88 -5.96 1.50 -22.10
CA VAL A 88 -5.13 0.31 -21.87
C VAL A 88 -5.96 -0.96 -21.80
N HIS A 89 -5.38 -2.09 -22.18
CA HIS A 89 -6.02 -3.38 -22.01
C HIS A 89 -5.95 -3.83 -20.55
N TRP A 90 -7.05 -4.29 -19.97
CA TRP A 90 -7.07 -4.72 -18.57
C TRP A 90 -7.16 -6.23 -18.45
N LEU A 91 -6.14 -6.81 -17.83
CA LEU A 91 -6.05 -8.21 -17.44
C LEU A 91 -6.38 -8.33 -15.95
N GLN A 92 -7.62 -8.75 -15.66
CA GLN A 92 -8.09 -9.02 -14.30
C GLN A 92 -7.57 -10.36 -13.79
N SER A 93 -6.29 -10.42 -13.46
CA SER A 93 -5.66 -11.63 -12.92
C SER A 93 -4.59 -11.28 -11.88
N PRO A 94 -4.42 -12.11 -10.84
CA PRO A 94 -3.23 -12.06 -10.01
C PRO A 94 -2.00 -12.44 -10.83
N VAL A 95 -0.85 -11.90 -10.42
CA VAL A 95 0.47 -12.33 -10.90
C VAL A 95 0.95 -13.47 -10.03
N ARG A 96 1.35 -14.57 -10.68
CA ARG A 96 1.91 -15.74 -10.01
C ARG A 96 3.43 -15.74 -10.02
N ALA A 97 4.04 -15.40 -11.15
CA ALA A 97 5.50 -15.37 -11.29
C ALA A 97 5.94 -14.33 -12.31
N LEU A 98 7.13 -13.79 -12.12
CA LEU A 98 7.84 -12.94 -13.08
C LEU A 98 9.20 -13.60 -13.33
N ASP A 99 9.62 -13.69 -14.59
CA ASP A 99 10.99 -13.99 -14.96
C ASP A 99 11.53 -12.77 -15.69
N ALA A 100 12.35 -11.98 -14.98
CA ALA A 100 12.86 -10.71 -15.50
C ALA A 100 13.87 -10.92 -16.64
N SER A 101 14.63 -12.03 -16.61
CA SER A 101 15.64 -12.33 -17.63
C SER A 101 15.01 -12.81 -18.93
N ARG A 102 14.00 -13.69 -18.84
CA ARG A 102 13.24 -14.17 -20.01
C ARG A 102 12.15 -13.19 -20.46
N ARG A 103 11.93 -12.11 -19.70
CA ARG A 103 10.87 -11.11 -19.93
C ARG A 103 9.47 -11.72 -20.06
N THR A 104 9.16 -12.60 -19.12
CA THR A 104 7.85 -13.28 -19.06
C THR A 104 7.17 -13.08 -17.72
N LEU A 105 5.85 -12.93 -17.75
CA LEU A 105 4.99 -12.82 -16.59
C LEU A 105 3.94 -13.92 -16.66
N THR A 106 3.86 -14.75 -15.61
CA THR A 106 2.86 -15.81 -15.50
C THR A 106 1.71 -15.34 -14.61
N LEU A 107 0.50 -15.41 -15.16
CA LEU A 107 -0.74 -15.14 -14.45
C LEU A 107 -1.18 -16.35 -13.63
N ASP A 108 -2.07 -16.14 -12.66
CA ASP A 108 -2.54 -17.20 -11.77
C ASP A 108 -3.28 -18.33 -12.51
N ASP A 109 -3.97 -17.99 -13.60
CA ASP A 109 -4.63 -18.93 -14.50
C ASP A 109 -3.68 -19.69 -15.45
N GLY A 110 -2.36 -19.52 -15.28
CA GLY A 110 -1.32 -20.19 -16.07
C GLY A 110 -1.00 -19.52 -17.40
N ARG A 111 -1.72 -18.46 -17.82
CA ARG A 111 -1.38 -17.70 -19.03
C ARG A 111 -0.05 -16.97 -18.84
N THR A 112 0.81 -17.03 -19.85
CA THR A 112 2.07 -16.27 -19.89
C THR A 112 1.94 -15.05 -20.79
N ARG A 113 2.52 -13.94 -20.35
CA ARG A 113 2.67 -12.69 -21.12
C ARG A 113 4.15 -12.36 -21.29
N THR A 114 4.56 -12.15 -22.53
CA THR A 114 5.89 -11.59 -22.82
C THR A 114 5.82 -10.07 -22.84
N PHE A 115 6.94 -9.41 -22.56
CA PHE A 115 6.99 -7.96 -22.55
C PHE A 115 8.31 -7.39 -23.07
N ASP A 116 8.24 -6.21 -23.68
CA ASP A 116 9.42 -5.39 -23.94
C ASP A 116 9.80 -4.60 -22.70
N TRP A 117 8.78 -4.09 -22.00
CA TRP A 117 8.92 -3.36 -20.74
C TRP A 117 7.84 -3.77 -19.75
N ILE A 118 8.18 -3.68 -18.46
CA ILE A 118 7.24 -3.91 -17.38
C ILE A 118 7.44 -2.84 -16.31
N SER A 119 6.35 -2.27 -15.82
CA SER A 119 6.34 -1.39 -14.67
C SER A 119 5.59 -2.05 -13.52
N LEU A 120 6.14 -1.98 -12.31
CA LEU A 120 5.66 -2.67 -11.12
C LEU A 120 5.23 -1.64 -10.07
N ASN A 121 3.95 -1.65 -9.70
CA ASN A 121 3.37 -0.83 -8.64
C ASN A 121 2.18 -1.56 -7.96
N SER A 122 2.43 -2.79 -7.54
CA SER A 122 1.50 -3.58 -6.72
C SER A 122 1.52 -3.14 -5.25
N GLU A 123 0.57 -3.66 -4.47
CA GLU A 123 0.59 -3.51 -3.01
C GLU A 123 1.83 -4.22 -2.43
N ALA A 124 2.52 -3.57 -1.50
CA ALA A 124 3.54 -4.22 -0.69
C ALA A 124 2.85 -5.09 0.36
N GLN A 125 3.37 -6.29 0.61
CA GLN A 125 2.67 -7.31 1.39
C GLN A 125 3.50 -7.73 2.59
N HIS A 126 2.83 -8.24 3.62
CA HIS A 126 3.49 -9.00 4.67
C HIS A 126 4.02 -10.31 4.07
N ASP A 127 5.33 -10.52 4.20
CA ASP A 127 5.97 -11.79 3.83
C ASP A 127 5.66 -12.80 4.93
N ARG A 128 4.56 -13.53 4.74
CA ARG A 128 4.00 -14.41 5.77
C ARG A 128 4.90 -15.60 6.09
N ASP A 129 5.76 -16.02 5.17
CA ASP A 129 6.66 -17.14 5.41
C ASP A 129 7.86 -16.67 6.24
N LEU A 130 8.41 -15.49 5.92
CA LEU A 130 9.44 -14.87 6.74
C LEU A 130 8.90 -14.50 8.13
N LEU A 131 7.68 -13.97 8.21
CA LEU A 131 7.05 -13.62 9.48
C LEU A 131 6.80 -14.85 10.34
N GLU A 132 6.42 -15.99 9.76
CA GLU A 132 6.30 -17.24 10.52
C GLU A 132 7.65 -17.71 11.07
N GLN A 133 8.75 -17.49 10.36
CA GLN A 133 10.09 -17.83 10.86
C GLN A 133 10.54 -16.92 12.01
N SER A 134 10.24 -15.62 11.92
CA SER A 134 10.65 -14.63 12.93
C SER A 134 9.65 -14.46 14.08
N LEU A 135 8.40 -14.86 13.87
CA LEU A 135 7.25 -14.73 14.76
C LEU A 135 6.33 -15.94 14.54
N PRO A 136 6.72 -17.13 15.04
CA PRO A 136 5.94 -18.36 14.88
C PRO A 136 4.52 -18.22 15.39
N GLY A 137 3.59 -18.94 14.75
CA GLY A 137 2.16 -18.90 15.01
C GLY A 137 1.45 -17.67 14.43
N SER A 138 2.19 -16.70 13.87
CA SER A 138 1.58 -15.51 13.26
C SER A 138 0.64 -15.84 12.09
N ARG A 139 0.93 -16.88 11.31
CA ARG A 139 0.06 -17.31 10.20
C ARG A 139 -1.30 -17.83 10.64
N GLU A 140 -1.34 -18.49 11.79
CA GLU A 140 -2.53 -19.16 12.30
C GLU A 140 -3.33 -18.25 13.24
N HIS A 141 -2.64 -17.47 14.08
CA HIS A 141 -3.23 -16.75 15.20
C HIS A 141 -3.25 -15.22 15.03
N ALA A 142 -2.66 -14.68 13.97
CA ALA A 142 -2.61 -13.24 13.76
C ALA A 142 -3.45 -12.75 12.56
N LEU A 143 -3.95 -11.51 12.69
CA LEU A 143 -4.60 -10.77 11.63
C LEU A 143 -3.59 -9.85 10.95
N PHE A 144 -3.12 -10.24 9.76
CA PHE A 144 -2.24 -9.41 8.95
C PHE A 144 -3.00 -8.21 8.37
N VAL A 145 -2.42 -7.02 8.53
CA VAL A 145 -2.99 -5.79 7.96
C VAL A 145 -2.86 -5.75 6.43
N SER A 146 -1.87 -6.44 5.85
CA SER A 146 -1.69 -6.53 4.39
C SER A 146 -1.71 -8.00 3.89
N PRO A 147 -2.34 -8.30 2.74
CA PRO A 147 -3.05 -7.38 1.84
C PRO A 147 -4.37 -6.87 2.43
N LEU A 148 -4.69 -5.59 2.18
CA LEU A 148 -5.84 -4.92 2.77
C LEU A 148 -7.18 -5.57 2.43
N TYR A 149 -7.28 -6.19 1.24
CA TYR A 149 -8.49 -6.91 0.83
C TYR A 149 -8.82 -8.06 1.79
N ALA A 150 -7.82 -8.83 2.22
CA ALA A 150 -8.01 -9.92 3.16
C ALA A 150 -8.36 -9.38 4.56
N PHE A 151 -7.66 -8.34 5.01
CA PHE A 151 -7.96 -7.67 6.28
C PHE A 151 -9.42 -7.17 6.33
N GLY A 152 -9.86 -6.48 5.27
CA GLY A 152 -11.21 -5.94 5.16
C GLY A 152 -12.32 -7.00 5.22
N LYS A 153 -12.05 -8.22 4.73
CA LYS A 153 -12.97 -9.37 4.83
C LYS A 153 -13.04 -9.98 6.23
N LEU A 154 -11.92 -10.00 6.94
CA LEU A 154 -11.82 -10.63 8.27
C LEU A 154 -12.24 -9.68 9.41
N TRP A 155 -12.05 -8.37 9.23
CA TRP A 155 -12.34 -7.37 10.26
C TRP A 155 -13.78 -7.41 10.82
N PRO A 156 -14.84 -7.61 10.02
CA PRO A 156 -16.20 -7.75 10.55
C PRO A 156 -16.36 -8.92 11.53
N GLN A 157 -15.60 -10.01 11.37
CA GLN A 157 -15.65 -11.15 12.27
C GLN A 157 -15.07 -10.79 13.65
N VAL A 158 -13.99 -10.01 13.67
CA VAL A 158 -13.41 -9.46 14.91
C VAL A 158 -14.42 -8.54 15.61
N CYS A 159 -15.14 -7.72 14.86
CA CYS A 159 -16.19 -6.85 15.41
C CYS A 159 -17.30 -7.68 16.08
N GLY A 160 -17.79 -8.73 15.41
CA GLY A 160 -18.81 -9.62 15.98
C GLY A 160 -18.32 -10.42 17.21
N LEU A 161 -17.02 -10.69 17.32
CA LEU A 161 -16.43 -11.27 18.53
C LEU A 161 -16.38 -10.24 19.68
N ALA A 162 -15.99 -9.01 19.36
CA ALA A 162 -15.88 -7.90 20.32
C ALA A 162 -17.23 -7.45 20.90
N GLU A 163 -18.33 -7.68 20.16
CA GLU A 163 -19.70 -7.45 20.63
C GLU A 163 -20.16 -8.50 21.66
N LYS A 164 -19.58 -9.70 21.63
CA LYS A 164 -19.96 -10.80 22.52
C LYS A 164 -19.21 -10.78 23.85
N ARG A 165 -17.98 -10.26 23.86
CA ARG A 165 -17.13 -10.19 25.05
C ARG A 165 -16.06 -9.11 24.92
N ALA A 166 -15.55 -8.65 26.05
CA ALA A 166 -14.33 -7.85 26.08
C ALA A 166 -13.15 -8.67 25.50
N LEU A 167 -12.34 -8.01 24.67
CA LEU A 167 -11.16 -8.57 24.02
C LEU A 167 -9.91 -7.82 24.45
N ARG A 168 -8.79 -8.53 24.40
CA ARG A 168 -7.45 -7.99 24.56
C ARG A 168 -6.80 -7.92 23.18
N PHE A 169 -6.67 -6.71 22.64
CA PHE A 169 -6.04 -6.48 21.35
C PHE A 169 -4.54 -6.24 21.52
N THR A 170 -3.73 -6.87 20.68
CA THR A 170 -2.30 -6.57 20.56
C THR A 170 -2.00 -6.11 19.14
N VAL A 171 -1.25 -5.03 18.99
CA VAL A 171 -0.77 -4.55 17.69
C VAL A 171 0.75 -4.69 17.65
N VAL A 172 1.24 -5.56 16.77
CA VAL A 172 2.67 -5.79 16.54
C VAL A 172 3.16 -4.85 15.44
N GLY A 173 4.00 -3.88 15.80
CA GLY A 173 4.62 -2.94 14.87
C GLY A 173 4.13 -1.50 15.06
N ALA A 174 4.94 -0.67 15.72
CA ALA A 174 4.60 0.72 16.03
C ALA A 174 4.98 1.73 14.93
N GLY A 175 4.85 1.33 13.66
CA GLY A 175 4.85 2.28 12.55
C GLY A 175 3.62 3.20 12.58
N ALA A 176 3.48 4.05 11.56
CA ALA A 176 2.29 4.89 11.39
C ALA A 176 1.01 4.05 11.42
N THR A 177 0.94 3.01 10.58
CA THR A 177 -0.23 2.13 10.47
C THR A 177 -0.59 1.45 11.79
N GLY A 178 0.36 0.79 12.46
CA GLY A 178 0.05 0.13 13.74
C GLY A 178 -0.36 1.11 14.83
N THR A 179 0.21 2.31 14.85
CA THR A 179 -0.18 3.35 15.81
C THR A 179 -1.59 3.89 15.53
N GLU A 180 -1.92 4.19 14.26
CA GLU A 180 -3.26 4.60 13.85
C GLU A 180 -4.29 3.50 14.18
N LEU A 181 -3.93 2.24 13.97
CA LEU A 181 -4.78 1.08 14.28
C LEU A 181 -5.01 0.92 15.78
N ALA A 182 -3.98 1.06 16.62
CA ALA A 182 -4.13 1.00 18.07
C ALA A 182 -5.10 2.08 18.59
N LEU A 183 -4.97 3.31 18.07
CA LEU A 183 -5.89 4.40 18.40
C LEU A 183 -7.30 4.19 17.83
N ALA A 184 -7.42 3.58 16.65
CA ALA A 184 -8.70 3.23 16.03
C ALA A 184 -9.44 2.14 16.83
N LEU A 185 -8.72 1.10 17.26
CA LEU A 185 -9.23 0.04 18.12
C LEU A 185 -9.77 0.63 19.42
N GLN A 186 -8.96 1.41 20.13
CA GLN A 186 -9.36 2.04 21.38
C GLN A 186 -10.53 3.02 21.20
N SER A 187 -10.63 3.67 20.04
CA SER A 187 -11.75 4.55 19.70
C SER A 187 -13.06 3.80 19.48
N ARG A 188 -13.02 2.54 19.03
CA ARG A 188 -14.22 1.73 18.75
C ARG A 188 -14.62 0.88 19.95
N PHE A 189 -13.64 0.39 20.68
CA PHE A 189 -13.77 -0.62 21.71
C PHE A 189 -13.23 -0.07 23.05
N ALA A 190 -13.97 0.88 23.63
CA ALA A 190 -13.52 1.61 24.82
C ALA A 190 -13.39 0.71 26.07
N ASP A 191 -14.20 -0.35 26.15
CA ASP A 191 -14.21 -1.33 27.26
C ASP A 191 -13.25 -2.50 27.03
N HIS A 192 -12.45 -2.45 25.97
CA HIS A 192 -11.49 -3.48 25.57
C HIS A 192 -10.07 -2.96 25.81
N SER A 193 -9.11 -3.86 26.06
CA SER A 193 -7.72 -3.45 26.27
C SER A 193 -6.95 -3.45 24.95
N VAL A 194 -6.17 -2.41 24.69
CA VAL A 194 -5.31 -2.32 23.50
C VAL A 194 -3.85 -2.15 23.93
N THR A 195 -2.99 -3.05 23.44
CA THR A 195 -1.54 -3.00 23.65
C THR A 195 -0.82 -2.83 22.32
N LEU A 196 0.05 -1.82 22.22
CA LEU A 196 0.92 -1.56 21.07
C LEU A 196 2.35 -1.97 21.42
N LEU A 197 2.91 -2.92 20.65
CA LEU A 197 4.31 -3.33 20.77
C LEU A 197 5.20 -2.49 19.85
N THR A 198 6.24 -1.88 20.42
CA THR A 198 7.08 -0.90 19.71
C THR A 198 8.48 -1.39 19.39
N ASP A 199 8.87 -2.60 19.82
CA ASP A 199 10.27 -3.05 19.80
C ASP A 199 11.16 -1.98 20.50
N ALA A 200 12.39 -1.74 20.06
CA ALA A 200 13.32 -0.82 20.72
C ALA A 200 13.04 0.68 20.49
N SER A 201 12.13 1.05 19.58
CA SER A 201 11.91 2.44 19.17
C SER A 201 10.56 2.99 19.67
N PRO A 202 10.42 4.32 19.87
CA PRO A 202 9.12 4.92 20.15
C PRO A 202 8.16 4.76 18.96
N PRO A 203 6.83 4.85 19.18
CA PRO A 203 5.84 4.86 18.11
C PRO A 203 6.12 5.92 17.04
N CYS A 204 5.86 5.56 15.79
CA CYS A 204 6.11 6.37 14.61
C CYS A 204 7.59 6.82 14.46
N PRO A 205 8.58 5.90 14.50
CA PRO A 205 10.01 6.25 14.56
C PRO A 205 10.51 6.99 13.32
N ALA A 206 9.80 6.88 12.19
CA ALA A 206 10.10 7.60 10.95
C ALA A 206 9.65 9.08 10.95
N TYR A 207 8.96 9.54 11.99
CA TYR A 207 8.46 10.92 12.12
C TYR A 207 9.37 11.75 13.03
N SER A 208 9.19 13.07 13.03
CA SER A 208 9.95 13.95 13.93
C SER A 208 9.62 13.67 15.40
N LEU A 209 10.57 13.96 16.29
CA LEU A 209 10.41 13.78 17.74
C LEU A 209 9.15 14.48 18.29
N ALA A 210 8.79 15.64 17.73
CA ALA A 210 7.56 16.36 18.10
C ALA A 210 6.29 15.56 17.78
N VAL A 211 6.25 14.87 16.63
CA VAL A 211 5.13 13.98 16.28
C VAL A 211 5.13 12.76 17.20
N GLN A 212 6.29 12.13 17.42
CA GLN A 212 6.41 10.96 18.30
C GLN A 212 5.94 11.27 19.73
N ALA A 213 6.34 12.41 20.30
CA ALA A 213 5.90 12.84 21.64
C ALA A 213 4.38 13.05 21.70
N ARG A 214 3.79 13.66 20.66
CA ARG A 214 2.35 13.93 20.60
C ARG A 214 1.52 12.65 20.41
N VAL A 215 2.05 11.72 19.62
CA VAL A 215 1.49 10.38 19.45
C VAL A 215 1.53 9.62 20.78
N MET A 216 2.67 9.59 21.46
CA MET A 216 2.82 8.94 22.77
C MET A 216 1.86 9.53 23.81
N HIS A 217 1.75 10.86 23.86
CA HIS A 217 0.81 11.55 24.72
C HIS A 217 -0.64 11.15 24.41
N THR A 218 -1.01 11.06 23.13
CA THR A 218 -2.35 10.65 22.70
C THR A 218 -2.62 9.19 23.09
N LEU A 219 -1.69 8.26 22.83
CA LEU A 219 -1.81 6.85 23.22
C LEU A 219 -2.09 6.72 24.72
N LYS A 220 -1.31 7.42 25.55
CA LYS A 220 -1.49 7.46 27.00
C LYS A 220 -2.86 8.04 27.40
N GLN A 221 -3.26 9.17 26.81
CA GLN A 221 -4.55 9.79 27.07
C GLN A 221 -5.73 8.90 26.69
N ARG A 222 -5.57 8.04 25.68
CA ARG A 222 -6.61 7.11 25.22
C ARG A 222 -6.63 5.79 25.98
N GLY A 223 -5.68 5.55 26.88
CA GLY A 223 -5.59 4.28 27.61
C GLY A 223 -4.99 3.13 26.79
N VAL A 224 -4.30 3.44 25.68
CA VAL A 224 -3.54 2.43 24.94
C VAL A 224 -2.26 2.12 25.70
N THR A 225 -2.06 0.86 26.08
CA THR A 225 -0.81 0.39 26.68
C THR A 225 0.27 0.33 25.60
N VAL A 226 1.41 0.97 25.84
CA VAL A 226 2.56 0.89 24.94
C VAL A 226 3.64 0.07 25.64
N LEU A 227 4.00 -1.08 25.05
CA LEU A 227 5.07 -1.93 25.58
C LEU A 227 6.26 -1.89 24.61
N GLN A 228 7.40 -1.50 25.17
CA GLN A 228 8.67 -1.48 24.47
C GLN A 228 9.30 -2.87 24.55
N ASP A 229 8.78 -3.80 23.75
CA ASP A 229 9.25 -5.17 23.68
C ASP A 229 8.99 -5.76 22.28
N THR A 230 9.65 -6.87 21.99
CA THR A 230 9.52 -7.63 20.75
C THR A 230 8.64 -8.86 20.99
N ALA A 231 7.66 -9.07 20.11
CA ALA A 231 6.92 -10.33 20.06
C ALA A 231 7.83 -11.42 19.46
N LEU A 232 7.92 -12.57 20.12
CA LEU A 232 8.68 -13.73 19.67
C LEU A 232 7.81 -14.85 19.13
N GLU A 233 6.59 -15.01 19.65
CA GLU A 233 5.64 -16.04 19.21
C GLU A 233 4.20 -15.54 19.44
N ILE A 234 3.27 -15.94 18.57
CA ILE A 234 1.84 -15.69 18.74
C ILE A 234 1.14 -17.04 18.90
N SER A 235 0.46 -17.25 20.02
CA SER A 235 -0.44 -18.37 20.25
C SER A 235 -1.90 -17.90 20.19
N ALA A 236 -2.86 -18.82 20.36
CA ALA A 236 -4.29 -18.52 20.25
C ALA A 236 -4.80 -17.41 21.21
N ASP A 237 -4.21 -17.28 22.40
CA ASP A 237 -4.66 -16.38 23.46
C ASP A 237 -3.53 -15.55 24.11
N THR A 238 -2.30 -15.65 23.57
CA THR A 238 -1.11 -15.00 24.12
C THR A 238 -0.10 -14.61 23.04
N VAL A 239 0.73 -13.62 23.34
CA VAL A 239 1.92 -13.23 22.59
C VAL A 239 3.12 -13.34 23.52
N GLN A 240 4.08 -14.20 23.19
CA GLN A 240 5.33 -14.31 23.95
C GLN A 240 6.23 -13.13 23.63
N LEU A 241 6.77 -12.48 24.67
CA LEU A 241 7.64 -11.32 24.55
C LEU A 241 9.10 -11.67 24.79
N ALA A 242 10.02 -10.87 24.26
CA ALA A 242 11.46 -11.10 24.43
C ALA A 242 11.95 -10.96 25.87
N CYS A 243 11.25 -10.20 26.71
CA CYS A 243 11.53 -10.19 28.16
C CYS A 243 11.15 -11.50 28.90
N GLY A 244 10.51 -12.45 28.21
CA GLY A 244 10.03 -13.72 28.77
C GLY A 244 8.61 -13.68 29.31
N ALA A 245 7.91 -12.54 29.23
CA ALA A 245 6.52 -12.43 29.64
C ALA A 245 5.56 -12.94 28.55
N ALA A 246 4.48 -13.59 28.98
CA ALA A 246 3.35 -13.94 28.11
C ALA A 246 2.28 -12.83 28.18
N LEU A 247 2.14 -12.06 27.11
CA LEU A 247 1.11 -11.03 27.00
C LEU A 247 -0.21 -11.67 26.56
N ALA A 248 -1.20 -11.63 27.43
CA ALA A 248 -2.56 -12.01 27.11
C ALA A 248 -3.12 -11.25 25.87
N SER A 249 -3.56 -11.97 24.84
CA SER A 249 -4.04 -11.40 23.58
C SER A 249 -5.10 -12.27 22.92
N ASP A 250 -6.31 -11.75 22.73
CA ASP A 250 -7.38 -12.45 22.00
C ASP A 250 -7.32 -12.20 20.49
N VAL A 251 -6.76 -11.05 20.09
CA VAL A 251 -6.67 -10.63 18.70
C VAL A 251 -5.36 -9.88 18.49
N THR A 252 -4.44 -10.49 17.76
CA THR A 252 -3.15 -9.88 17.42
C THR A 252 -3.17 -9.35 15.99
N LEU A 253 -2.97 -8.04 15.80
CA LEU A 253 -2.82 -7.40 14.49
C LEU A 253 -1.33 -7.26 14.16
N VAL A 254 -0.94 -7.74 12.97
CA VAL A 254 0.43 -7.58 12.47
C VAL A 254 0.48 -6.39 11.52
N ALA A 255 1.14 -5.32 11.98
CA ALA A 255 1.35 -4.06 11.26
C ALA A 255 2.85 -3.76 11.07
N THR A 256 3.66 -4.82 10.97
CA THR A 256 5.11 -4.76 10.71
C THR A 256 5.41 -4.29 9.28
N PRO A 257 6.67 -3.91 8.96
CA PRO A 257 7.04 -3.49 7.61
C PRO A 257 6.68 -4.54 6.54
N THR A 258 6.15 -4.05 5.42
CA THR A 258 5.83 -4.87 4.24
C THR A 258 7.00 -4.92 3.25
N ARG A 259 7.01 -5.93 2.38
CA ARG A 259 8.04 -6.18 1.37
C ARG A 259 7.41 -6.18 -0.04
N ALA A 260 8.24 -6.30 -1.07
CA ALA A 260 7.72 -6.61 -2.40
C ALA A 260 6.97 -7.96 -2.39
N PRO A 261 5.95 -8.17 -3.24
CA PRO A 261 5.21 -9.42 -3.29
C PRO A 261 6.12 -10.63 -3.53
N HIS A 262 5.70 -11.81 -3.08
CA HIS A 262 6.49 -13.04 -3.14
C HIS A 262 7.09 -13.32 -4.53
N TRP A 263 6.30 -13.14 -5.60
CA TRP A 263 6.75 -13.35 -6.98
C TRP A 263 7.94 -12.48 -7.39
N ALA A 264 8.20 -11.35 -6.72
CA ALA A 264 9.35 -10.49 -6.99
C ALA A 264 10.65 -11.02 -6.37
N HIS A 265 10.57 -11.85 -5.31
CA HIS A 265 11.73 -12.47 -4.67
C HIS A 265 12.28 -13.62 -5.51
N THR A 266 11.42 -14.29 -6.27
CA THR A 266 11.80 -15.38 -7.17
C THR A 266 12.01 -14.94 -8.61
N SER A 267 11.95 -13.62 -8.91
CA SER A 267 11.94 -13.13 -10.29
C SER A 267 13.30 -12.84 -10.92
N GLY A 268 14.38 -13.09 -10.19
CA GLY A 268 15.74 -12.70 -10.58
C GLY A 268 16.02 -11.19 -10.49
N LEU A 269 15.09 -10.38 -9.95
CA LEU A 269 15.34 -8.97 -9.73
C LEU A 269 16.27 -8.76 -8.54
N ALA A 270 17.19 -7.79 -8.65
CA ALA A 270 17.93 -7.32 -7.49
C ALA A 270 16.96 -6.69 -6.47
N LEU A 271 17.03 -7.19 -5.24
CA LEU A 271 16.31 -6.66 -4.09
C LEU A 271 17.31 -6.01 -3.12
N CYS A 272 16.87 -4.98 -2.39
CA CYS A 272 17.63 -4.44 -1.27
C CYS A 272 17.45 -5.28 -0.01
N ALA A 273 18.19 -4.97 1.06
CA ALA A 273 18.13 -5.69 2.33
C ALA A 273 16.71 -5.77 2.92
N GLU A 274 15.89 -4.73 2.71
CA GLU A 274 14.49 -4.70 3.13
C GLU A 274 13.55 -5.60 2.30
N GLY A 275 14.04 -6.27 1.24
CA GLY A 275 13.23 -7.08 0.32
C GLY A 275 12.34 -6.25 -0.61
N LEU A 276 12.78 -5.03 -0.94
CA LEU A 276 12.14 -4.18 -1.95
C LEU A 276 12.97 -4.21 -3.23
N ILE A 277 12.33 -4.00 -4.38
CA ILE A 277 13.00 -3.98 -5.68
C ILE A 277 13.99 -2.82 -5.73
N ALA A 278 15.26 -3.15 -5.95
CA ALA A 278 16.34 -2.17 -6.05
C ALA A 278 16.22 -1.40 -7.37
N ILE A 279 16.07 -0.07 -7.29
CA ILE A 279 15.90 0.81 -8.46
C ILE A 279 16.94 1.92 -8.54
N ASP A 280 17.21 2.38 -9.75
CA ASP A 280 18.05 3.55 -10.03
C ASP A 280 17.27 4.88 -9.88
N ASN A 281 17.91 5.98 -10.27
CA ASN A 281 17.29 7.31 -10.26
C ASN A 281 16.14 7.47 -11.27
N HIS A 282 15.96 6.53 -12.19
CA HIS A 282 14.92 6.53 -13.22
C HIS A 282 13.83 5.48 -12.96
N PHE A 283 13.72 4.98 -11.73
CA PHE A 283 12.78 3.92 -11.37
C PHE A 283 13.03 2.59 -12.07
N ARG A 284 14.16 2.42 -12.78
CA ARG A 284 14.52 1.16 -13.41
C ARG A 284 15.15 0.23 -12.40
N SER A 285 14.90 -1.07 -12.51
CA SER A 285 15.65 -2.05 -11.74
C SER A 285 17.14 -1.89 -12.00
N THR A 286 17.95 -1.97 -10.94
CA THR A 286 19.41 -1.97 -11.04
C THR A 286 19.95 -3.22 -11.73
N SER A 287 19.14 -4.28 -11.83
CA SER A 287 19.51 -5.55 -12.48
C SER A 287 19.01 -5.70 -13.91
N HIS A 288 17.86 -5.10 -14.24
CA HIS A 288 17.17 -5.32 -15.52
C HIS A 288 16.60 -3.99 -16.04
N PRO A 289 17.23 -3.34 -17.03
CA PRO A 289 16.88 -1.98 -17.44
C PRO A 289 15.50 -1.84 -18.11
N TRP A 290 14.87 -2.95 -18.48
CA TRP A 290 13.49 -3.01 -19.01
C TRP A 290 12.41 -3.18 -17.93
N VAL A 291 12.81 -3.29 -16.67
CA VAL A 291 11.90 -3.40 -15.52
C VAL A 291 11.90 -2.07 -14.79
N PHE A 292 10.72 -1.49 -14.58
CA PHE A 292 10.50 -0.32 -13.75
C PHE A 292 9.75 -0.73 -12.48
N ALA A 293 10.04 -0.08 -11.36
CA ALA A 293 9.31 -0.29 -10.12
C ALA A 293 9.16 1.02 -9.35
N VAL A 294 8.01 1.21 -8.71
CA VAL A 294 7.67 2.43 -7.99
C VAL A 294 6.75 2.13 -6.81
N GLY A 295 6.66 3.07 -5.86
CA GLY A 295 5.79 2.94 -4.70
C GLY A 295 6.36 2.00 -3.63
N ASP A 296 5.49 1.33 -2.88
CA ASP A 296 5.86 0.61 -1.65
C ASP A 296 6.73 -0.62 -1.86
N ILE A 297 6.79 -1.14 -3.08
CA ILE A 297 7.58 -2.32 -3.44
C ILE A 297 9.00 -2.00 -3.94
N ALA A 298 9.39 -0.72 -4.03
CA ALA A 298 10.65 -0.30 -4.64
C ALA A 298 11.50 0.56 -3.71
N ARG A 299 12.83 0.44 -3.83
CA ARG A 299 13.81 1.22 -3.05
C ARG A 299 14.97 1.66 -3.93
N ARG A 300 15.23 2.97 -3.93
CA ARG A 300 16.34 3.57 -4.66
C ARG A 300 17.69 3.14 -4.10
N GLN A 301 18.65 2.92 -5.01
CA GLN A 301 20.05 2.64 -4.71
C GLN A 301 20.97 3.72 -5.30
N PRO A 302 21.87 4.32 -4.49
CA PRO A 302 21.96 4.22 -3.03
C PRO A 302 20.69 4.76 -2.35
N ALA A 303 20.46 4.31 -1.11
CA ALA A 303 19.27 4.65 -0.34
C ALA A 303 19.08 6.18 -0.22
N ALA A 304 17.84 6.60 -0.37
CA ALA A 304 17.43 8.01 -0.27
C ALA A 304 16.31 8.18 0.75
N PRO A 305 16.16 9.35 1.38
CA PRO A 305 14.98 9.67 2.18
C PRO A 305 13.71 9.45 1.37
N ARG A 306 12.76 8.72 1.95
CA ARG A 306 11.50 8.36 1.30
C ARG A 306 10.39 9.24 1.83
N ALA A 307 9.85 10.10 0.98
CA ALA A 307 8.58 10.77 1.26
C ALA A 307 7.46 9.71 1.21
N ARG A 308 6.65 9.62 2.29
CA ARG A 308 5.59 8.61 2.45
C ARG A 308 4.18 9.17 2.19
N ASP A 309 4.09 10.34 1.57
CA ASP A 309 2.81 11.01 1.34
C ASP A 309 2.26 10.80 -0.08
N ALA A 310 0.98 11.16 -0.23
CA ALA A 310 0.25 11.02 -1.49
C ALA A 310 0.83 11.87 -2.62
N SER A 311 1.34 13.07 -2.33
CA SER A 311 1.86 13.98 -3.35
C SER A 311 3.15 13.46 -3.98
N ALA A 312 4.04 12.87 -3.16
CA ALA A 312 5.24 12.21 -3.65
C ALA A 312 4.92 11.03 -4.57
N SER A 313 3.92 10.21 -4.22
CA SER A 313 3.49 9.08 -5.06
C SER A 313 2.91 9.52 -6.40
N LYS A 314 2.12 10.61 -6.41
CA LYS A 314 1.57 11.20 -7.65
C LYS A 314 2.68 11.74 -8.54
N ARG A 315 3.61 12.52 -7.97
CA ARG A 315 4.78 13.01 -8.73
C ARG A 315 5.58 11.86 -9.32
N ALA A 316 5.82 10.81 -8.55
CA ALA A 316 6.53 9.63 -9.04
C ALA A 316 5.80 8.97 -10.23
N GLY A 317 4.46 8.98 -10.26
CA GLY A 317 3.68 8.50 -11.40
C GLY A 317 3.85 9.34 -12.67
N LEU A 318 3.90 10.67 -12.55
CA LEU A 318 4.19 11.57 -13.68
C LEU A 318 5.63 11.42 -14.19
N GLU A 319 6.59 11.39 -13.27
CA GLU A 319 8.01 11.20 -13.62
C GLU A 319 8.28 9.82 -14.23
N LEU A 320 7.52 8.79 -13.81
CA LEU A 320 7.53 7.46 -14.42
C LEU A 320 6.96 7.53 -15.85
N ALA A 321 5.87 8.26 -16.07
CA ALA A 321 5.26 8.41 -17.38
C ALA A 321 6.24 9.00 -18.41
N GLU A 322 6.94 10.09 -18.04
CA GLU A 322 7.97 10.70 -18.90
C GLU A 322 9.10 9.72 -19.25
N ARG A 323 9.51 8.88 -18.29
CA ARG A 323 10.58 7.89 -18.49
C ARG A 323 10.14 6.72 -19.37
N LEU A 324 8.92 6.22 -19.16
CA LEU A 324 8.34 5.19 -20.00
C LEU A 324 8.15 5.70 -21.43
N LYS A 325 7.65 6.92 -21.61
CA LYS A 325 7.56 7.59 -22.92
C LYS A 325 8.92 7.63 -23.62
N ALA A 326 9.95 8.15 -22.93
CA ALA A 326 11.30 8.24 -23.50
C ALA A 326 11.83 6.87 -23.94
N VAL A 327 11.68 5.85 -23.09
CA VAL A 327 12.16 4.49 -23.39
C VAL A 327 11.39 3.85 -24.56
N VAL A 328 10.08 4.04 -24.62
CA VAL A 328 9.22 3.56 -25.70
C VAL A 328 9.61 4.22 -27.04
N GLU A 329 9.88 5.52 -27.03
CA GLU A 329 10.27 6.32 -28.19
C GLU A 329 11.75 6.15 -28.57
N GLY A 330 12.53 5.38 -27.81
CA GLY A 330 13.97 5.20 -28.06
C GLY A 330 14.80 6.46 -27.78
N GLN A 331 14.26 7.39 -26.98
CA GLN A 331 14.92 8.61 -26.56
C GLN A 331 15.76 8.40 -25.30
N SER A 332 16.72 9.30 -25.09
CA SER A 332 17.45 9.38 -23.83
C SER A 332 16.50 9.64 -22.67
N LEU A 333 16.71 8.96 -21.55
CA LEU A 333 15.95 9.20 -20.33
C LEU A 333 16.12 10.67 -19.88
N PRO A 334 15.05 11.30 -19.35
CA PRO A 334 15.12 12.65 -18.81
C PRO A 334 16.29 12.81 -17.84
N GLN A 335 17.13 13.82 -18.06
CA GLN A 335 18.21 14.16 -17.16
C GLN A 335 17.65 14.73 -15.85
N GLY A 336 18.23 14.32 -14.72
CA GLY A 336 17.83 14.80 -13.41
C GLY A 336 17.24 13.71 -12.52
N ARG A 337 17.60 13.79 -11.24
CA ARG A 337 17.01 12.97 -10.19
C ARG A 337 15.55 13.42 -10.01
N PRO A 338 14.58 12.49 -9.87
CA PRO A 338 13.28 12.74 -9.27
C PRO A 338 13.40 13.75 -8.14
N ALA A 339 12.74 14.90 -8.31
CA ALA A 339 12.96 16.02 -7.41
C ALA A 339 12.55 15.59 -6.00
N PRO A 340 13.40 15.78 -4.97
CA PRO A 340 12.99 15.48 -3.61
C PRO A 340 11.64 16.17 -3.35
N SER A 341 10.67 15.44 -2.82
CA SER A 341 9.39 16.07 -2.46
C SER A 341 9.72 17.16 -1.43
N PRO A 342 9.44 18.45 -1.70
CA PRO A 342 9.54 19.45 -0.65
C PRO A 342 8.63 18.96 0.47
N ARG A 343 9.13 19.00 1.72
CA ARG A 343 8.44 18.54 2.96
C ARG A 343 6.94 18.65 2.77
N SER A 344 6.29 17.57 2.38
CA SER A 344 4.87 17.52 2.10
C SER A 344 4.16 17.31 3.43
N TRP A 345 2.93 17.77 3.54
CA TRP A 345 2.14 17.49 4.73
C TRP A 345 1.88 15.98 4.82
N THR A 346 2.27 15.39 5.94
CA THR A 346 1.89 14.03 6.32
C THR A 346 0.75 14.13 7.32
N LEU A 347 -0.24 13.25 7.19
CA LEU A 347 -1.40 13.18 8.07
C LEU A 347 -1.39 11.83 8.79
N LEU A 348 -1.56 11.86 10.10
CA LEU A 348 -1.66 10.67 10.95
C LEU A 348 -3.00 10.74 11.70
N ASP A 349 -3.84 9.72 11.55
CA ASP A 349 -5.11 9.58 12.27
C ASP A 349 -4.84 9.30 13.76
N LEU A 350 -5.52 10.03 14.64
CA LEU A 350 -5.39 9.88 16.10
C LEU A 350 -6.60 9.18 16.74
N GLY A 351 -7.52 8.63 15.94
CA GLY A 351 -8.81 8.15 16.43
C GLY A 351 -9.76 9.30 16.76
N GLN A 352 -11.05 8.96 17.00
CA GLN A 352 -12.11 9.92 17.37
C GLN A 352 -12.21 11.18 16.48
N GLY A 353 -11.86 11.05 15.19
CA GLY A 353 -11.88 12.16 14.24
C GLY A 353 -10.79 13.22 14.46
N GLN A 354 -9.77 12.94 15.26
CA GLN A 354 -8.57 13.78 15.39
C GLN A 354 -7.46 13.30 14.47
N ALA A 355 -6.57 14.21 14.08
CA ALA A 355 -5.36 13.87 13.34
C ALA A 355 -4.19 14.80 13.71
N ILE A 356 -2.97 14.40 13.36
CA ILE A 356 -1.79 15.24 13.31
C ILE A 356 -1.44 15.50 11.85
N ALA A 357 -1.22 16.77 11.49
CA ALA A 357 -0.56 17.14 10.26
C ALA A 357 0.87 17.57 10.58
N SER A 358 1.87 17.03 9.88
CA SER A 358 3.26 17.41 10.09
C SER A 358 3.99 17.75 8.80
N ARG A 359 4.87 18.75 8.87
CA ARG A 359 5.68 19.22 7.75
C ARG A 359 6.99 19.84 8.23
N GLY A 360 8.08 19.08 8.13
CA GLY A 360 9.35 19.50 8.72
C GLY A 360 9.23 19.66 10.24
N GLY A 361 9.56 20.84 10.77
CA GLY A 361 9.40 21.18 12.19
C GLY A 361 7.97 21.56 12.60
N TRP A 362 7.05 21.77 11.66
CA TRP A 362 5.69 22.21 11.95
C TRP A 362 4.78 21.03 12.23
N THR A 363 3.97 21.13 13.30
CA THR A 363 2.91 20.16 13.62
C THR A 363 1.60 20.89 13.95
N LEU A 364 0.50 20.40 13.40
CA LEU A 364 -0.87 20.85 13.67
C LEU A 364 -1.65 19.65 14.17
N HIS A 365 -2.56 19.83 15.12
CA HIS A 365 -3.40 18.73 15.61
C HIS A 365 -4.84 19.16 15.87
N GLY A 366 -5.72 18.18 15.98
CA GLY A 366 -7.08 18.36 16.48
C GLY A 366 -8.13 17.80 15.55
N ARG A 367 -9.40 18.01 15.93
CA ARG A 367 -10.56 17.52 15.17
C ARG A 367 -10.68 18.21 13.81
N TRP A 368 -10.36 19.49 13.73
CA TRP A 368 -10.36 20.23 12.46
C TRP A 368 -9.32 19.67 11.47
N VAL A 369 -8.16 19.20 11.95
CA VAL A 369 -7.17 18.50 11.11
C VAL A 369 -7.72 17.16 10.64
N GLY A 370 -8.43 16.42 11.51
CA GLY A 370 -9.09 15.18 11.13
C GLY A 370 -10.20 15.37 10.09
N ALA A 371 -10.96 16.47 10.18
CA ALA A 371 -11.94 16.86 9.17
C ALA A 371 -11.27 17.14 7.81
N ILE A 372 -10.14 17.89 7.80
CA ILE A 372 -9.34 18.12 6.58
C ILE A 372 -8.84 16.79 6.00
N LYS A 373 -8.28 15.91 6.83
CA LYS A 373 -7.83 14.58 6.39
C LYS A 373 -8.97 13.81 5.74
N THR A 374 -10.12 13.76 6.39
CA THR A 374 -11.32 13.07 5.89
C THR A 374 -11.78 13.64 4.54
N TRP A 375 -11.81 14.97 4.41
CA TRP A 375 -12.14 15.63 3.16
C TRP A 375 -11.14 15.32 2.05
N LEU A 376 -9.83 15.34 2.34
CA LEU A 376 -8.78 14.97 1.38
C LEU A 376 -8.92 13.52 0.90
N ASP A 377 -9.17 12.60 1.83
CA ASP A 377 -9.34 11.18 1.52
C ASP A 377 -10.59 10.93 0.66
N ASN A 378 -11.74 11.51 1.02
CA ASN A 378 -12.97 11.41 0.24
C ASN A 378 -12.80 12.02 -1.17
N ARG A 379 -12.13 13.18 -1.26
CA ARG A 379 -11.86 13.85 -2.53
C ARG A 379 -10.96 13.01 -3.43
N GLU A 380 -9.99 12.29 -2.86
CA GLU A 380 -9.12 11.40 -3.62
C GLU A 380 -9.89 10.20 -4.18
N ILE A 381 -10.70 9.52 -3.35
CA ILE A 381 -11.52 8.40 -3.78
C ILE A 381 -12.49 8.83 -4.90
N ALA A 382 -13.24 9.93 -4.69
CA ALA A 382 -14.19 10.43 -5.66
C ALA A 382 -13.54 10.76 -7.02
N ARG A 383 -12.32 11.30 -7.02
CA ARG A 383 -11.56 11.57 -8.24
C ARG A 383 -11.17 10.32 -8.98
N VAL A 384 -10.58 9.33 -8.28
CA VAL A 384 -10.19 8.07 -8.91
C VAL A 384 -11.41 7.37 -9.50
N ASN A 385 -12.54 7.37 -8.79
CA ASN A 385 -13.78 6.77 -9.27
C ASN A 385 -14.35 7.49 -10.50
N ALA A 386 -14.14 8.81 -10.61
CA ALA A 386 -14.45 9.60 -11.81
C ALA A 386 -13.41 9.45 -12.95
N GLY A 387 -12.42 8.56 -12.80
CA GLY A 387 -11.32 8.38 -13.75
C GLY A 387 -10.36 9.56 -13.81
N LEU A 388 -10.39 10.48 -12.83
CA LEU A 388 -9.53 11.65 -12.74
C LEU A 388 -8.33 11.34 -11.84
N THR A 389 -7.18 11.92 -12.16
CA THR A 389 -6.12 12.12 -11.15
C THR A 389 -5.70 13.57 -11.12
N VAL A 390 -4.96 13.95 -10.08
CA VAL A 390 -4.74 15.35 -9.72
C VAL A 390 -3.87 16.03 -10.77
N SER A 391 -4.45 16.99 -11.49
CA SER A 391 -3.72 18.11 -12.09
C SER A 391 -3.07 18.92 -10.97
N ARG A 392 -1.76 19.17 -11.12
CA ARG A 392 -0.85 20.02 -10.32
C ARG A 392 -1.34 20.63 -9.01
#